data_AF-A0A0R0KI35-F1
#
_entry.id   AF-A0A0R0KI35-F1
#
_cell.length_a   1.000
_cell.length_b   1.000
_cell.length_c   1.000
_cell.angle_alpha   90.00
_cell.angle_beta   90.00
_cell.angle_gamma   90.00
#
_symmetry.space_group_name_H-M   'P 1'
#
loop_
_entity.id
_entity.type
_entity.pdbx_description
1 polymer ?
#
loop_
_entity_poly.entity_id
_entity_poly.type
_entity_poly.pdbx_seq_one_letter_code
_entity_poly.pdbx_strand_id
1 'polypeptide(L)'
;MEGLVSSGINTVRVFSITNHQSRFLPSSTLHLRNNSLCGFGIGVEKKNKQCSVVAASVGGSKVGHFENTLPSKEVLELWRNGDAVCFDVDSTVCLDEGIDELAEFCGAGKAVAEWTARAMGGSVPFEEALAARLSLFNPSLSQLQNFLEQKPPRLSPGIEELVQKLKANGIVVYLISGGFRQMINFF
;
A
#
# COMPACT_ATOMS: atom_id res chain seq x y z
N MET A 1 -7.73 28.66 -28.38
CA MET A 1 -6.77 27.65 -28.84
C MET A 1 -7.04 26.41 -28.00
N GLU A 2 -7.59 25.41 -28.67
CA GLU A 2 -8.12 24.15 -28.16
C GLU A 2 -7.10 23.38 -27.29
N GLY A 3 -7.58 22.70 -26.25
CA GLY A 3 -6.76 21.85 -25.38
C GLY A 3 -7.62 21.01 -24.44
N LEU A 4 -8.38 20.07 -25.02
CA LEU A 4 -9.12 19.04 -24.29
C LEU A 4 -8.17 18.18 -23.44
N VAL A 5 -8.22 18.32 -22.11
CA VAL A 5 -7.60 17.36 -21.20
C VAL A 5 -8.60 16.22 -20.99
N SER A 6 -8.36 15.13 -21.72
CA SER A 6 -9.04 13.85 -21.55
C SER A 6 -8.61 13.21 -20.23
N SER A 7 -9.52 13.16 -19.26
CA SER A 7 -9.35 12.36 -18.04
C SER A 7 -9.62 10.90 -18.37
N GLY A 8 -8.60 10.21 -18.89
CA GLY A 8 -8.63 8.77 -19.12
C GLY A 8 -8.35 7.99 -17.84
N ILE A 9 -9.20 7.01 -17.53
CA ILE A 9 -8.89 5.95 -16.55
C ILE A 9 -7.71 5.16 -17.11
N ASN A 10 -6.52 5.35 -16.54
CA ASN A 10 -5.35 4.55 -16.91
C ASN A 10 -5.54 3.13 -16.38
N THR A 11 -5.86 2.21 -17.29
CA THR A 11 -5.88 0.78 -16.99
C THR A 11 -4.43 0.31 -16.90
N VAL A 12 -3.92 0.09 -15.69
CA VAL A 12 -2.58 -0.49 -15.50
C VAL A 12 -2.65 -1.98 -15.86
N ARG A 13 -2.08 -2.33 -17.01
CA ARG A 13 -1.98 -3.73 -17.47
C ARG A 13 -0.79 -4.38 -16.74
N VAL A 14 -1.07 -5.10 -15.65
CA VAL A 14 -0.04 -5.89 -14.96
C VAL A 14 0.21 -7.17 -15.74
N PHE A 15 1.38 -7.28 -16.36
CA PHE A 15 1.87 -8.55 -16.89
C PHE A 15 2.42 -9.39 -15.73
N SER A 16 1.87 -10.59 -15.53
CA SER A 16 2.38 -11.55 -14.57
C SER A 16 3.78 -12.00 -15.00
N ILE A 17 4.81 -11.59 -14.25
CA ILE A 17 6.17 -12.13 -14.37
C ILE A 17 6.22 -13.42 -13.54
N THR A 18 6.37 -14.55 -14.23
CA THR A 18 6.55 -15.87 -13.64
C THR A 18 7.93 -16.01 -12.98
N ASN A 19 7.93 -16.43 -11.72
CA ASN A 19 9.00 -17.12 -10.96
C ASN A 19 10.46 -16.81 -11.32
N HIS A 20 11.10 -15.96 -10.54
CA HIS A 20 12.52 -16.10 -10.22
C HIS A 20 12.67 -16.67 -8.81
N GLN A 21 12.97 -17.97 -8.75
CA GLN A 21 13.41 -18.66 -7.55
C GLN A 21 14.72 -18.04 -7.03
N SER A 22 14.76 -17.77 -5.73
CA SER A 22 15.96 -17.42 -4.99
C SER A 22 17.03 -18.51 -5.15
N ARG A 23 18.26 -18.11 -5.46
CA ARG A 23 19.44 -18.97 -5.40
C ARG A 23 20.48 -18.36 -4.48
N PHE A 24 20.47 -18.77 -3.22
CA PHE A 24 21.68 -18.89 -2.42
C PHE A 24 21.48 -20.06 -1.46
N LEU A 25 22.23 -21.14 -1.67
CA LEU A 25 22.98 -21.95 -0.69
C LEU A 25 23.46 -23.28 -1.35
N PRO A 26 24.53 -23.91 -0.81
CA PRO A 26 25.58 -24.55 -1.59
C PRO A 26 25.44 -26.07 -1.80
N SER A 27 26.32 -26.57 -2.68
CA SER A 27 26.51 -27.97 -3.08
C SER A 27 26.58 -28.99 -1.95
N SER A 28 25.82 -30.07 -2.11
CA SER A 28 26.31 -31.42 -1.81
C SER A 28 25.52 -32.46 -2.61
N THR A 29 26.26 -33.22 -3.40
CA THR A 29 25.89 -34.32 -4.29
C THR A 29 25.24 -35.48 -3.54
N LEU A 30 24.09 -35.97 -4.00
CA LEU A 30 23.68 -37.37 -3.81
C LEU A 30 22.95 -37.91 -5.04
N HIS A 31 23.36 -39.13 -5.40
CA HIS A 31 23.05 -39.91 -6.59
C HIS A 31 21.77 -40.75 -6.39
N LEU A 32 21.30 -41.41 -7.47
CA LEU A 32 20.20 -42.40 -7.61
C LEU A 32 18.84 -41.83 -8.02
N ARG A 33 18.03 -42.41 -8.92
CA ARG A 33 18.12 -43.50 -9.93
C ARG A 33 16.75 -43.45 -10.65
N ASN A 34 16.73 -43.57 -11.97
CA ASN A 34 15.49 -43.61 -12.78
C ASN A 34 14.56 -44.77 -12.39
N ASN A 35 13.24 -44.54 -12.39
CA ASN A 35 12.31 -45.39 -13.14
C ASN A 35 10.88 -44.81 -13.32
N SER A 36 10.25 -45.35 -14.35
CA SER A 36 9.03 -45.04 -15.10
C SER A 36 7.68 -44.97 -14.39
N LEU A 37 6.78 -44.18 -15.03
CA LEU A 37 5.32 -44.35 -15.24
C LEU A 37 4.43 -44.81 -14.07
N CYS A 38 3.47 -43.97 -13.70
CA CYS A 38 2.03 -44.25 -13.91
C CYS A 38 1.21 -42.99 -13.57
N GLY A 39 0.22 -42.70 -14.41
CA GLY A 39 -0.54 -41.45 -14.39
C GLY A 39 -1.55 -41.33 -13.24
N PHE A 40 -1.80 -40.09 -12.86
CA PHE A 40 -3.11 -39.61 -12.43
C PHE A 40 -3.24 -38.17 -12.94
N GLY A 41 -4.10 -37.96 -13.93
CA GLY A 41 -4.44 -36.64 -14.43
C GLY A 41 -5.29 -35.92 -13.38
N ILE A 42 -4.68 -34.98 -12.66
CA ILE A 42 -5.42 -33.98 -11.90
C ILE A 42 -5.48 -32.74 -12.80
N GLY A 43 -6.63 -32.57 -13.46
CA GLY A 43 -6.95 -31.35 -14.18
C GLY A 43 -7.00 -30.18 -13.20
N VAL A 44 -5.98 -29.34 -13.21
CA VAL A 44 -6.04 -28.04 -12.56
C VAL A 44 -6.84 -27.13 -13.49
N GLU A 45 -8.13 -26.97 -13.18
CA GLU A 45 -8.98 -25.97 -13.80
C GLU A 45 -8.44 -24.58 -13.41
N LYS A 46 -7.62 -24.00 -14.28
CA LYS A 46 -7.16 -22.62 -14.15
C LYS A 46 -8.37 -21.70 -14.41
N LYS A 47 -9.10 -21.37 -13.36
CA LYS A 47 -10.04 -20.24 -13.40
C LYS A 47 -9.23 -18.97 -13.54
N ASN A 48 -9.11 -18.50 -14.77
CA ASN A 48 -8.55 -17.21 -15.13
C ASN A 48 -9.58 -16.14 -14.72
N LYS A 49 -9.66 -15.84 -13.42
CA LYS A 49 -10.44 -14.69 -12.95
C LYS A 49 -9.69 -13.43 -13.34
N GLN A 50 -10.27 -12.65 -14.23
CA GLN A 50 -9.78 -11.34 -14.61
C GLN A 50 -9.91 -10.41 -13.41
N CYS A 51 -8.78 -10.01 -12.81
CA CYS A 51 -8.77 -9.03 -11.72
C CYS A 51 -8.93 -7.63 -12.30
N SER A 52 -10.04 -6.95 -12.00
CA SER A 52 -10.18 -5.51 -12.24
C SER A 52 -9.63 -4.76 -11.04
N VAL A 53 -8.52 -4.02 -11.22
CA VAL A 53 -7.99 -3.09 -10.22
C VAL A 53 -8.56 -1.72 -10.52
N VAL A 54 -9.24 -1.12 -9.54
CA VAL A 54 -9.70 0.27 -9.62
C VAL A 54 -9.10 1.01 -8.43
N ALA A 55 -8.37 2.10 -8.73
CA ALA A 55 -7.88 3.03 -7.72
C ALA A 55 -8.82 4.22 -7.64
N ALA A 56 -9.31 4.53 -6.44
CA ALA A 56 -10.01 5.76 -6.15
C ALA A 56 -9.08 6.64 -5.30
N SER A 57 -8.76 7.84 -5.80
CA SER A 57 -8.00 8.84 -5.05
C SER A 57 -8.91 10.04 -4.81
N VAL A 58 -8.95 10.55 -3.58
CA VAL A 58 -9.54 11.86 -3.30
C VAL A 58 -8.52 12.91 -3.74
N GLY A 59 -8.74 13.50 -4.92
CA GLY A 59 -7.85 14.54 -5.46
C GLY A 59 -7.92 15.82 -4.63
N GLY A 60 -6.76 16.36 -4.26
CA GLY A 60 -6.62 17.63 -3.56
C GLY A 60 -7.19 18.79 -4.36
N SER A 61 -8.38 19.25 -3.98
CA SER A 61 -8.92 20.55 -4.39
C SER A 61 -8.93 21.48 -3.19
N LYS A 62 -8.57 22.75 -3.46
CA LYS A 62 -8.53 23.86 -2.51
C LYS A 62 -9.74 23.82 -1.56
N VAL A 63 -9.48 24.09 -0.27
CA VAL A 63 -10.48 24.18 0.83
C VAL A 63 -11.80 24.74 0.29
N GLY A 64 -12.72 23.83 0.02
CA GLY A 64 -13.97 24.06 -0.67
C GLY A 64 -14.77 22.77 -0.51
N HIS A 65 -15.90 22.91 0.17
CA HIS A 65 -16.94 21.91 0.40
C HIS A 65 -16.68 20.51 -0.20
N PHE A 66 -16.31 19.54 0.65
CA PHE A 66 -16.28 18.12 0.28
C PHE A 66 -17.71 17.65 0.02
N GLU A 67 -18.21 17.82 -1.21
CA GLU A 67 -19.45 17.14 -1.60
C GLU A 67 -19.13 15.67 -1.86
N ASN A 68 -19.64 14.81 -0.98
CA ASN A 68 -19.70 13.37 -1.20
C ASN A 68 -20.59 13.10 -2.41
N THR A 69 -20.01 13.13 -3.61
CA THR A 69 -20.71 12.75 -4.83
C THR A 69 -21.10 11.28 -4.71
N LEU A 70 -22.36 10.95 -4.99
CA LEU A 70 -22.81 9.56 -4.97
C LEU A 70 -21.97 8.75 -5.98
N PRO A 71 -21.31 7.66 -5.55
CA PRO A 71 -20.55 6.81 -6.46
C PRO A 71 -21.49 6.22 -7.53
N SER A 72 -20.97 6.03 -8.74
CA SER A 72 -21.72 5.43 -9.83
C SER A 72 -22.15 4.00 -9.47
N LYS A 73 -23.20 3.51 -10.14
CA LYS A 73 -23.70 2.14 -9.97
C LYS A 73 -22.59 1.10 -10.19
N GLU A 74 -21.72 1.33 -11.17
CA GLU A 74 -20.59 0.46 -11.50
C GLU A 74 -19.58 0.38 -10.34
N VAL A 75 -19.24 1.51 -9.71
CA VAL A 75 -18.33 1.54 -8.55
C VAL A 75 -18.92 0.79 -7.37
N LEU A 76 -20.23 0.95 -7.13
CA LEU A 76 -20.93 0.22 -6.06
C LEU A 76 -20.97 -1.29 -6.31
N GLU A 77 -21.19 -1.71 -7.56
CA GLU A 77 -21.15 -3.14 -7.94
C GLU A 77 -19.75 -3.71 -7.76
N LEU A 78 -18.71 -2.97 -8.16
CA LEU A 78 -17.32 -3.39 -7.96
C LEU A 78 -16.98 -3.52 -6.47
N TRP A 79 -17.36 -2.52 -5.66
CA TRP A 79 -17.16 -2.55 -4.21
C TRP A 79 -17.82 -3.75 -3.54
N ARG A 80 -19.04 -4.11 -3.97
CA ARG A 80 -19.77 -5.27 -3.43
C ARG A 80 -19.18 -6.62 -3.84
N ASN A 81 -18.54 -6.68 -5.01
CA ASN A 81 -18.04 -7.93 -5.59
C ASN A 81 -16.52 -8.11 -5.43
N GLY A 82 -15.84 -7.18 -4.74
CA GLY A 82 -14.40 -7.24 -4.53
C GLY A 82 -14.00 -8.39 -3.61
N ASP A 83 -13.06 -9.22 -4.07
CA ASP A 83 -12.49 -10.32 -3.27
C ASP A 83 -11.46 -9.81 -2.23
N ALA A 84 -10.88 -8.62 -2.47
CA ALA A 84 -9.88 -8.00 -1.60
C ALA A 84 -9.97 -6.46 -1.62
N VAL A 85 -9.59 -5.84 -0.50
CA VAL A 85 -9.47 -4.38 -0.35
C VAL A 85 -8.09 -4.05 0.20
N CYS A 86 -7.40 -3.13 -0.46
CA CYS A 86 -6.11 -2.60 -0.01
C CYS A 86 -6.31 -1.17 0.50
N PHE A 87 -5.90 -0.91 1.73
CA PHE A 87 -5.89 0.42 2.30
C PHE A 87 -4.48 1.00 2.26
N ASP A 88 -4.38 2.28 1.92
CA ASP A 88 -3.24 3.07 2.34
C ASP A 88 -3.24 3.21 3.87
N VAL A 89 -2.09 3.56 4.47
CA VAL A 89 -1.96 3.67 5.93
C VAL A 89 -2.01 5.13 6.36
N ASP A 90 -1.03 5.93 5.94
CA ASP A 90 -0.92 7.33 6.32
C ASP A 90 -2.09 8.12 5.72
N SER A 91 -2.68 9.03 6.49
CA SER A 91 -3.89 9.79 6.11
C SER A 91 -5.11 8.96 5.64
N THR A 92 -5.12 7.64 5.85
CA THR A 92 -6.22 6.74 5.45
C THR A 92 -6.68 5.86 6.60
N VAL A 93 -5.87 4.87 7.00
CA VAL A 93 -6.14 4.04 8.20
C VAL A 93 -5.82 4.83 9.46
N CYS A 94 -4.78 5.66 9.38
CA CYS A 94 -4.39 6.59 10.43
C CYS A 94 -4.64 8.02 10.01
N LEU A 95 -4.90 8.88 11.00
CA LEU A 95 -5.01 10.32 10.79
C LEU A 95 -3.64 11.00 10.69
N ASP A 96 -2.59 10.32 11.13
CA ASP A 96 -1.23 10.81 11.23
C ASP A 96 -0.41 10.44 9.99
N GLU A 97 0.65 11.22 9.74
CA GLU A 97 1.70 10.91 8.76
C GLU A 97 2.91 10.35 9.52
N GLY A 98 3.15 9.04 9.44
CA GLY A 98 4.07 8.36 10.35
C GLY A 98 5.50 8.91 10.35
N ILE A 99 6.02 9.31 9.19
CA ILE A 99 7.38 9.90 9.09
C ILE A 99 7.46 11.30 9.69
N ASP A 100 6.42 12.12 9.51
CA ASP A 100 6.38 13.49 9.99
C ASP A 100 6.25 13.51 11.52
N GLU A 101 5.43 12.63 12.09
CA GLU A 101 5.31 12.46 13.55
C GLU A 101 6.61 11.95 14.19
N LEU A 102 7.28 10.98 13.56
CA LEU A 102 8.58 10.49 14.04
C LEU A 102 9.64 11.58 13.97
N ALA A 103 9.65 12.38 12.90
CA ALA A 103 10.57 13.49 12.75
C ALA A 103 10.34 14.57 13.83
N GLU A 104 9.08 14.90 14.11
CA GLU A 104 8.72 15.83 15.20
C GLU A 104 9.19 15.29 16.56
N PHE A 105 8.98 14.00 16.83
CA PHE A 105 9.49 13.35 18.04
C PHE A 105 11.02 13.40 18.16
N CYS A 106 11.74 13.34 17.03
CA CYS A 106 13.20 13.48 16.99
C CYS A 106 13.69 14.94 16.96
N GLY A 107 12.79 15.93 17.04
CA GLY A 107 13.13 17.36 17.01
C GLY A 107 13.41 17.95 15.62
N ALA A 108 13.05 17.23 14.55
CA ALA A 108 13.31 17.60 13.16
C ALA A 108 12.04 17.83 12.31
N GLY A 109 10.86 17.87 12.93
CA GLY A 109 9.58 17.89 12.21
C GLY A 109 9.43 19.06 11.24
N LYS A 110 9.90 20.27 11.60
CA LYS A 110 9.89 21.43 10.68
C LYS A 110 10.67 21.18 9.39
N ALA A 111 11.87 20.63 9.49
CA ALA A 111 12.72 20.38 8.32
C ALA A 111 12.11 19.31 7.41
N VAL A 112 11.55 18.26 8.01
CA VAL A 112 10.89 17.18 7.27
C VAL A 112 9.61 17.67 6.61
N ALA A 113 8.75 18.42 7.33
CA ALA A 113 7.52 18.99 6.77
C ALA A 113 7.76 19.92 5.58
N GLU A 114 8.79 20.79 5.67
CA GLU A 114 9.19 21.63 4.53
C GLU A 114 9.62 20.79 3.32
N TRP A 115 10.30 19.66 3.54
CA TRP A 115 10.71 18.77 2.47
C TRP A 115 9.53 17.99 1.89
N THR A 116 8.63 17.46 2.74
CA THR A 116 7.39 16.78 2.35
C THR A 116 6.57 17.69 1.44
N ALA A 117 6.39 18.97 1.81
CA ALA A 117 5.68 19.95 0.99
C ALA A 117 6.33 20.18 -0.39
N ARG A 118 7.67 20.14 -0.49
CA ARG A 118 8.38 20.24 -1.78
C ARG A 118 8.22 18.97 -2.63
N ALA A 119 8.25 17.79 -2.00
CA ALA A 119 8.17 16.50 -2.68
C ALA A 119 6.77 16.18 -3.23
N MET A 120 5.71 16.66 -2.56
CA MET A 120 4.32 16.47 -2.98
C MET A 120 3.96 17.13 -4.33
N GLY A 121 4.85 17.95 -4.91
CA GLY A 121 4.70 18.48 -6.26
C GLY A 121 4.90 17.44 -7.39
N GLY A 122 5.27 16.20 -7.07
CA GLY A 122 5.42 15.11 -8.04
C GLY A 122 6.67 15.21 -8.93
N SER A 123 7.59 16.13 -8.63
CA SER A 123 8.81 16.38 -9.39
C SER A 123 10.04 15.59 -8.90
N VAL A 124 9.93 14.90 -7.76
CA VAL A 124 11.03 14.14 -7.14
C VAL A 124 10.64 12.66 -7.05
N PRO A 125 11.50 11.71 -7.48
CA PRO A 125 11.28 10.28 -7.28
C PRO A 125 11.03 9.93 -5.81
N PHE A 126 10.17 8.94 -5.56
CA PHE A 126 9.78 8.56 -4.19
C PHE A 126 10.99 8.19 -3.33
N GLU A 127 11.90 7.38 -3.87
CA GLU A 127 13.10 6.91 -3.17
C GLU A 127 14.01 8.07 -2.77
N GLU A 128 14.18 9.05 -3.65
CA GLU A 128 14.98 10.25 -3.39
C GLU A 128 14.32 11.14 -2.34
N ALA A 129 13.00 11.33 -2.44
CA ALA A 129 12.23 12.10 -1.47
C ALA A 129 12.25 11.45 -0.07
N LEU A 130 12.18 10.12 -0.01
CA LEU A 130 12.27 9.38 1.25
C LEU A 130 13.69 9.44 1.84
N ALA A 131 14.72 9.20 1.04
CA ALA A 131 16.11 9.27 1.48
C ALA A 131 16.48 10.67 2.00
N ALA A 132 16.05 11.71 1.30
CA ALA A 132 16.27 13.10 1.72
C ALA A 132 15.59 13.40 3.06
N ARG A 133 14.32 13.00 3.26
CA ARG A 133 13.63 13.17 4.56
C ARG A 133 14.35 12.46 5.69
N LEU A 134 14.74 11.20 5.48
CA LEU A 134 15.44 10.41 6.49
C LEU A 134 16.81 11.00 6.84
N SER A 135 17.51 11.60 5.87
CA SER A 135 18.81 12.22 6.11
C SER A 135 18.76 13.42 7.06
N LEU A 136 17.58 14.05 7.23
CA LEU A 136 17.42 15.22 8.09
C LEU A 136 17.46 14.89 9.58
N PHE A 137 17.13 13.65 9.97
CA PHE A 137 16.99 13.29 11.39
C PHE A 137 17.50 11.90 11.76
N ASN A 138 17.77 11.04 10.77
CA ASN A 138 18.43 9.74 10.88
C ASN A 138 17.99 8.93 12.13
N PRO A 139 16.71 8.50 12.19
CA PRO A 139 16.15 7.90 13.38
C PRO A 139 16.81 6.54 13.67
N SER A 140 17.16 6.32 14.93
CA SER A 140 17.55 5.00 15.42
C SER A 140 16.33 4.10 15.69
N LEU A 141 16.54 2.78 15.71
CA LEU A 141 15.48 1.83 16.04
C LEU A 141 14.91 2.04 17.44
N SER A 142 15.73 2.45 18.41
CA SER A 142 15.27 2.74 19.78
C SER A 142 14.40 4.00 19.83
N GLN A 143 14.73 5.04 19.06
CA GLN A 143 13.86 6.22 18.94
C GLN A 143 12.51 5.87 18.33
N LEU A 144 12.48 5.00 17.31
CA LEU A 144 11.24 4.52 16.71
C LEU A 144 10.38 3.73 17.71
N GLN A 145 10.98 2.84 18.49
CA GLN A 145 10.27 2.09 19.53
C GLN A 145 9.72 3.02 20.61
N ASN A 146 10.55 3.92 21.14
CA ASN A 146 10.14 4.90 22.14
C ASN A 146 9.02 5.82 21.64
N PHE A 147 9.05 6.19 20.35
CA PHE A 147 7.98 6.96 19.71
C PHE A 147 6.67 6.18 19.70
N LEU A 148 6.68 4.92 19.24
CA LEU A 148 5.48 4.08 19.15
C LEU A 148 4.86 3.79 20.52
N GLU A 149 5.67 3.64 21.57
CA GLU A 149 5.20 3.45 22.94
C GLU A 149 4.53 4.71 23.51
N GLN A 150 5.07 5.89 23.21
CA GLN A 150 4.58 7.17 23.75
C GLN A 150 3.43 7.77 22.93
N LYS A 151 3.41 7.52 21.62
CA LYS A 151 2.45 8.05 20.66
C LYS A 151 1.98 6.94 19.73
N PRO A 152 1.03 6.09 20.18
CA PRO A 152 0.43 5.11 19.29
C PRO A 152 -0.36 5.82 18.16
N PRO A 153 -0.39 5.26 16.93
CA PRO A 153 -1.10 5.86 15.80
C PRO A 153 -2.60 6.07 16.07
N ARG A 154 -3.14 7.20 15.63
CA ARG A 154 -4.57 7.50 15.77
C ARG A 154 -5.35 6.95 14.59
N LEU A 155 -6.19 5.96 14.84
CA LEU A 155 -7.03 5.35 13.81
C LEU A 155 -8.10 6.33 13.29
N SER A 156 -8.33 6.27 11.99
CA SER A 156 -9.42 7.01 11.33
C SER A 156 -10.79 6.53 11.84
N PRO A 157 -11.73 7.45 12.13
CA PRO A 157 -13.07 7.06 12.58
C PRO A 157 -13.75 6.07 11.61
N GLY A 158 -14.25 4.96 12.14
CA GLY A 158 -14.95 3.93 11.36
C GLY A 158 -14.07 2.91 10.64
N ILE A 159 -12.74 3.06 10.63
CA ILE A 159 -11.86 2.09 9.95
C ILE A 159 -11.93 0.70 10.57
N GLU A 160 -12.00 0.62 11.91
CA GLU A 160 -12.10 -0.65 12.63
C GLU A 160 -13.40 -1.39 12.28
N GLU A 161 -14.53 -0.70 12.32
CA GLU A 161 -15.84 -1.25 11.95
C GLU A 161 -15.85 -1.70 10.47
N LEU A 162 -15.27 -0.90 9.58
CA LEU A 162 -15.18 -1.22 8.16
C LEU A 162 -14.37 -2.51 7.94
N VAL A 163 -13.16 -2.60 8.52
CA VAL A 163 -12.30 -3.77 8.39
C VAL A 163 -12.97 -5.02 8.99
N GLN A 164 -13.64 -4.89 10.14
CA GLN A 164 -14.41 -6.00 10.73
C GLN A 164 -15.50 -6.50 9.79
N LYS A 165 -16.29 -5.60 9.17
CA LYS A 165 -17.33 -5.98 8.20
C LYS A 165 -16.77 -6.62 6.94
N LEU A 166 -15.66 -6.09 6.41
CA LEU A 166 -14.99 -6.69 5.24
C LEU A 166 -14.54 -8.12 5.54
N LYS A 167 -13.86 -8.32 6.67
CA LYS A 167 -13.42 -9.66 7.11
C LYS A 167 -14.59 -10.61 7.36
N ALA A 168 -15.67 -10.13 7.98
CA ALA A 168 -16.88 -10.93 8.21
C ALA A 168 -17.55 -11.39 6.90
N ASN A 169 -17.41 -10.60 5.83
CA ASN A 169 -17.90 -10.94 4.50
C ASN A 169 -16.92 -11.80 3.68
N GLY A 170 -15.81 -12.27 4.28
CA GLY A 170 -14.81 -13.08 3.60
C GLY A 170 -13.89 -12.31 2.64
N ILE A 171 -13.91 -10.97 2.71
CA ILE A 171 -13.06 -10.10 1.89
C ILE A 171 -11.68 -9.99 2.54
N VAL A 172 -10.62 -10.19 1.76
CA VAL A 172 -9.24 -10.09 2.24
C VAL A 172 -8.83 -8.62 2.37
N VAL A 173 -8.25 -8.23 3.49
CA VAL A 173 -7.82 -6.85 3.74
C VAL A 173 -6.30 -6.77 3.77
N TYR A 174 -5.74 -5.83 3.01
CA TYR A 174 -4.31 -5.53 2.96
C TYR A 174 -4.04 -4.08 3.36
N LEU A 175 -2.87 -3.85 3.95
CA LEU A 175 -2.28 -2.52 4.13
C LEU A 175 -1.13 -2.35 3.13
N ILE A 176 -1.16 -1.27 2.38
CA ILE A 176 -0.09 -0.85 1.46
C ILE A 176 0.39 0.50 1.98
N SER A 177 1.69 0.66 2.20
CA SER A 177 2.24 1.91 2.71
C SER A 177 3.68 2.09 2.26
N GLY A 178 4.08 3.35 2.05
CA GLY A 178 5.47 3.75 1.86
C GLY A 178 6.23 3.99 3.17
N GLY A 179 5.57 3.84 4.32
CA GLY A 179 6.13 4.04 5.65
C GLY A 179 6.92 2.85 6.19
N PHE A 180 7.25 2.89 7.49
CA PHE A 180 8.09 1.87 8.13
C PHE A 180 7.28 0.67 8.58
N ARG A 181 7.78 -0.54 8.30
CA ARG A 181 7.14 -1.81 8.70
C ARG A 181 6.82 -1.87 10.19
N GLN A 182 7.69 -1.35 11.04
CA GLN A 182 7.52 -1.34 12.49
C GLN A 182 6.31 -0.51 12.93
N MET A 183 6.00 0.58 12.21
CA MET A 183 4.79 1.38 12.48
C MET A 183 3.54 0.65 12.00
N ILE A 184 3.62 -0.05 10.87
CA ILE A 184 2.48 -0.76 10.28
C ILE A 184 2.12 -2.03 11.07
N ASN A 185 3.13 -2.75 11.58
CA ASN A 185 2.94 -3.95 12.40
C ASN A 185 2.24 -3.68 13.75
N PHE A 186 1.98 -2.41 14.07
CA PHE A 186 1.20 -2.02 15.22
C PHE A 186 -0.30 -2.38 15.06
N PHE A 187 -0.81 -2.50 13.82
CA PHE A 187 -2.20 -2.85 13.50
C PHE A 187 -2.41 -4.36 13.28
#